data_AF-Q0CGA1-F1
#
_entry.id   AF-Q0CGA1-F1
#
_cell.length_a   1.000
_cell.length_b   1.000
_cell.length_c   1.000
_cell.angle_alpha   90.00
_cell.angle_beta   90.00
_cell.angle_gamma   90.00
#
_symmetry.space_group_name_H-M   'P 1'
#
loop_
_entity.id
_entity.type
_entity.pdbx_description
1 polymer ?
#
loop_
_entity_poly.entity_id
_entity_poly.type
_entity_poly.pdbx_seq_one_letter_code
_entity_poly.pdbx_strand_id
1 'polypeptide(L)'
;MARLSSRVVHYLIVLLLSCSVIIVSGSQVSSLQVLATADNDYSCSKDKPCTLGCCGPLDATGKGVCGLGPDFCGKGCTSDCDRKSECDPGWGKEWSNASTCPLKVCCSKFGFCGTTSDFCGDKKVISPECNGNSATKRVIGYWEAWNAQRPCVRMNPQDIPLGYYTHINFAFALINPKTFRLADMDEETGKRYKELASIKMKQPSLQIYLAVGGWAMNDPGQYRTAFSDLAASTSAQDTFFESLVTFLQSNGFDGVDLDWEYPVADDRGGRPEDFANFVTLLKRLRERLNQTGRHYGITITLPASYWYLRGFDLIHIEPYVDWFNVMTYDIHGVWDKTVDDFKSKAYAHTNLTEINSGLELLWRNNINPERVVMGLGFYGRSFTMENPDCMTPGCRFKDGGRQGECTGQSGVLSAAEIHKILNTTKDVTIQFDKDAAVKIATWDKDQWVSWDDKETLKLKVDYANRRCLGGVMVWAVDLDDGTLIDALGQAMGKNKTLVGSMQLPSVPDLVLDPRDLGPTEGPKPPRTS
;
A
#
# COMPACT_ATOMS: atom_id res chain seq x y z
N MET A 1 -35.22 -43.35 -24.19
CA MET A 1 -35.06 -44.79 -24.48
C MET A 1 -33.72 -45.00 -25.16
N ALA A 2 -33.04 -46.12 -24.86
CA ALA A 2 -31.68 -46.53 -25.27
C ALA A 2 -30.54 -45.75 -24.58
N ARG A 3 -29.84 -46.24 -23.54
CA ARG A 3 -29.01 -47.46 -23.28
C ARG A 3 -27.68 -47.54 -24.03
N LEU A 4 -26.64 -47.83 -23.21
CA LEU A 4 -25.33 -48.47 -23.47
C LEU A 4 -24.23 -47.51 -23.96
N SER A 5 -22.97 -47.55 -23.51
CA SER A 5 -22.17 -48.62 -22.89
C SER A 5 -20.95 -48.03 -22.14
N SER A 6 -20.33 -48.85 -21.29
CA SER A 6 -19.22 -48.58 -20.37
C SER A 6 -17.85 -49.00 -20.95
N ARG A 7 -16.77 -48.46 -20.35
CA ARG A 7 -15.34 -48.93 -20.29
C ARG A 7 -14.40 -48.47 -21.42
N VAL A 8 -13.10 -48.16 -21.27
CA VAL A 8 -12.10 -48.09 -20.17
C VAL A 8 -10.82 -47.46 -20.78
N VAL A 9 -10.24 -46.43 -20.13
CA VAL A 9 -8.79 -46.14 -19.85
C VAL A 9 -7.74 -46.00 -20.98
N HIS A 10 -7.15 -44.79 -21.16
CA HIS A 10 -5.71 -44.42 -20.98
C HIS A 10 -5.31 -43.05 -21.62
N TYR A 11 -4.87 -42.11 -20.76
CA TYR A 11 -3.76 -41.12 -20.86
C TYR A 11 -3.74 -39.85 -21.77
N LEU A 12 -3.03 -38.84 -21.21
CA LEU A 12 -2.58 -37.50 -21.66
C LEU A 12 -3.63 -36.35 -21.67
N ILE A 13 -3.57 -35.33 -20.78
CA ILE A 13 -2.58 -34.23 -20.56
C ILE A 13 -3.06 -32.91 -21.21
N VAL A 14 -3.34 -31.93 -20.33
CA VAL A 14 -3.16 -30.46 -20.46
C VAL A 14 -4.29 -29.58 -21.05
N LEU A 15 -4.44 -28.44 -20.37
CA LEU A 15 -5.23 -27.23 -20.62
C LEU A 15 -6.70 -27.24 -20.17
N LEU A 16 -6.94 -26.64 -18.99
CA LEU A 16 -7.91 -25.56 -18.73
C LEU A 16 -7.98 -25.28 -17.22
N LEU A 17 -7.20 -24.30 -16.74
CA LEU A 17 -7.49 -23.58 -15.50
C LEU A 17 -7.71 -22.11 -15.89
N SER A 18 -8.89 -21.85 -16.42
CA SER A 18 -9.44 -20.51 -16.54
C SER A 18 -9.96 -20.07 -15.17
N CYS A 19 -9.47 -18.91 -14.73
CA CYS A 19 -9.98 -18.09 -13.64
C CYS A 19 -11.50 -18.21 -13.45
N SER A 20 -11.90 -18.78 -12.31
CA SER A 20 -13.27 -18.68 -11.80
C SER A 20 -13.25 -17.68 -10.65
N VAL A 21 -13.62 -16.45 -10.96
CA VAL A 21 -14.03 -15.45 -9.98
C VAL A 21 -15.32 -15.97 -9.35
N ILE A 22 -15.23 -16.48 -8.13
CA ILE A 22 -16.41 -16.82 -7.34
C ILE A 22 -16.97 -15.51 -6.79
N ILE A 23 -18.11 -15.12 -7.34
CA ILE A 23 -19.03 -14.14 -6.75
C ILE A 23 -19.52 -14.74 -5.44
N VAL A 24 -18.95 -14.31 -4.31
CA VAL A 24 -19.47 -14.66 -3.00
C VAL A 24 -20.61 -13.71 -2.68
N SER A 25 -21.82 -14.24 -2.71
CA SER A 25 -23.03 -13.63 -2.18
C SER A 25 -22.84 -13.24 -0.72
N GLY A 26 -23.03 -11.96 -0.43
CA GLY A 26 -22.91 -11.38 0.89
C GLY A 26 -23.94 -11.95 1.87
N SER A 27 -23.43 -12.56 2.94
CA SER A 27 -24.10 -12.67 4.22
C SER A 27 -23.10 -13.29 5.20
N GLN A 28 -22.57 -12.44 6.09
CA GLN A 28 -21.81 -12.69 7.34
C GLN A 28 -20.64 -11.71 7.42
N VAL A 29 -20.96 -10.41 7.41
CA VAL A 29 -20.05 -9.31 7.68
C VAL A 29 -20.66 -8.49 8.82
N SER A 30 -20.74 -9.07 10.01
CA SER A 30 -21.40 -8.45 11.18
C SER A 30 -20.44 -7.66 12.07
N SER A 31 -19.27 -7.28 11.55
CA SER A 31 -18.28 -6.47 12.29
C SER A 31 -17.84 -5.21 11.55
N LEU A 32 -18.06 -5.12 10.22
CA LEU A 32 -17.81 -3.92 9.42
C LEU A 32 -18.84 -2.80 9.64
N GLN A 33 -19.96 -3.07 10.30
CA GLN A 33 -21.13 -2.17 10.26
C GLN A 33 -21.20 -1.13 11.38
N VAL A 34 -20.36 -1.16 12.42
CA VAL A 34 -20.62 -0.29 13.59
C VAL A 34 -20.16 1.17 13.41
N LEU A 35 -19.33 1.49 12.41
CA LEU A 35 -18.86 2.87 12.18
C LEU A 35 -19.32 3.51 10.86
N ALA A 36 -20.08 2.80 10.02
CA ALA A 36 -20.48 3.31 8.70
C ALA A 36 -21.94 2.98 8.32
N THR A 37 -22.81 2.67 9.28
CA THR A 37 -24.27 2.70 9.07
C THR A 37 -24.88 3.76 9.98
N ALA A 38 -24.64 5.02 9.66
CA ALA A 38 -25.41 6.13 10.20
C ALA A 38 -25.99 6.91 9.02
N ASP A 39 -26.88 6.25 8.30
CA ASP A 39 -27.88 6.95 7.50
C ASP A 39 -28.69 7.80 8.49
N ASN A 40 -28.33 9.09 8.58
CA ASN A 40 -29.00 10.19 9.26
C ASN A 40 -30.17 9.82 10.19
N ASP A 41 -29.85 9.23 11.34
CA ASP A 41 -30.71 9.39 12.50
C ASP A 41 -29.90 9.23 13.78
N TYR A 42 -29.21 10.29 14.18
CA TYR A 42 -28.78 10.45 15.57
C TYR A 42 -29.98 10.46 16.51
N SER A 43 -31.21 10.50 16.00
CA SER A 43 -32.40 10.34 16.81
C SER A 43 -32.70 8.89 17.14
N CYS A 44 -33.22 8.71 18.33
CA CYS A 44 -33.56 7.42 18.88
C CYS A 44 -34.91 7.54 19.62
N SER A 45 -35.48 6.40 19.96
CA SER A 45 -36.69 6.34 20.78
C SER A 45 -36.64 5.06 21.61
N LYS A 46 -37.69 4.81 22.40
CA LYS A 46 -37.83 3.53 23.13
C LYS A 46 -37.77 2.32 22.20
N ASP A 47 -38.28 2.45 20.98
CA ASP A 47 -38.41 1.35 20.02
C ASP A 47 -37.32 1.38 18.95
N LYS A 48 -36.48 2.43 18.93
CA LYS A 48 -35.32 2.59 18.04
C LYS A 48 -34.08 2.94 18.88
N PRO A 49 -33.35 1.93 19.39
CA PRO A 49 -32.15 2.15 20.19
C PRO A 49 -31.00 2.69 19.35
N CYS A 50 -29.99 3.25 20.02
CA CYS A 50 -28.79 3.73 19.38
C CYS A 50 -27.86 2.59 18.96
N THR A 51 -27.26 2.70 17.77
CA THR A 51 -26.18 1.80 17.31
C THR A 51 -24.92 1.95 18.17
N LEU A 52 -24.67 3.17 18.66
CA LEU A 52 -23.53 3.55 19.48
C LEU A 52 -24.00 4.40 20.66
N GLY A 53 -23.62 3.97 21.86
CA GLY A 53 -23.93 4.67 23.10
C GLY A 53 -25.41 4.61 23.49
N CYS A 54 -25.80 5.56 24.32
CA CYS A 54 -27.14 5.61 24.85
C CYS A 54 -28.06 6.59 24.15
N CYS A 55 -29.32 6.18 24.02
CA CYS A 55 -30.45 7.02 23.70
C CYS A 55 -30.90 7.82 24.93
N GLY A 56 -30.77 9.15 24.89
CA GLY A 56 -31.41 10.00 25.89
C GLY A 56 -30.83 11.40 26.05
N PRO A 57 -31.48 12.26 26.87
CA PRO A 57 -32.83 12.08 27.44
C PRO A 57 -33.93 12.18 26.38
N LEU A 58 -35.01 11.41 26.52
CA LEU A 58 -36.16 11.50 25.62
C LEU A 58 -36.98 12.77 25.91
N ASP A 59 -37.43 13.44 24.86
CA ASP A 59 -38.38 14.55 24.95
C ASP A 59 -39.82 14.06 25.24
N ALA A 60 -40.74 15.01 25.38
CA ALA A 60 -42.16 14.71 25.65
C ALA A 60 -42.85 13.89 24.53
N THR A 61 -42.25 13.83 23.33
CA THR A 61 -42.73 13.02 22.20
C THR A 61 -42.10 11.63 22.16
N GLY A 62 -41.21 11.32 23.10
CA GLY A 62 -40.51 10.04 23.20
C GLY A 62 -39.30 9.92 22.28
N LYS A 63 -38.78 11.04 21.75
CA LYS A 63 -37.60 11.08 20.89
C LYS A 63 -36.38 11.58 21.66
N GLY A 64 -35.24 10.92 21.48
CA GLY A 64 -33.96 11.30 22.06
C GLY A 64 -32.87 11.42 21.00
N VAL A 65 -31.64 11.64 21.46
CA VAL A 65 -30.43 11.64 20.64
C VAL A 65 -29.45 10.59 21.16
N CYS A 66 -28.71 9.97 20.25
CA CYS A 66 -27.65 9.02 20.56
C CYS A 66 -26.36 9.72 20.97
N GLY A 67 -25.75 9.26 22.06
CA GLY A 67 -24.45 9.77 22.49
C GLY A 67 -23.76 8.87 23.50
N LEU A 68 -22.49 9.20 23.77
CA LEU A 68 -21.61 8.45 24.67
C LEU A 68 -21.30 9.29 25.91
N GLY A 69 -20.69 8.63 26.91
CA GLY A 69 -20.20 9.31 28.11
C GLY A 69 -21.30 9.62 29.13
N PRO A 70 -20.93 10.30 30.22
CA PRO A 70 -21.79 10.44 31.40
C PRO A 70 -23.09 11.20 31.14
N ASP A 71 -23.10 12.12 30.17
CA ASP A 71 -24.27 12.94 29.82
C ASP A 71 -25.40 12.09 29.20
N PHE A 72 -25.05 11.06 28.43
CA PHE A 72 -26.00 10.17 27.77
C PHE A 72 -26.23 8.89 28.57
N CYS A 73 -25.18 8.39 29.24
CA CYS A 73 -25.22 7.15 30.01
C CYS A 73 -25.59 7.31 31.49
N GLY A 74 -26.19 8.45 31.84
CA GLY A 74 -26.75 8.71 33.16
C GLY A 74 -28.16 8.15 33.36
N LYS A 75 -28.89 8.73 34.33
CA LYS A 75 -30.24 8.28 34.75
C LYS A 75 -31.33 8.35 33.67
N GLY A 76 -31.07 9.00 32.54
CA GLY A 76 -32.00 9.17 31.41
C GLY A 76 -31.76 8.20 30.25
N CYS A 77 -30.83 7.26 30.40
CA CYS A 77 -30.47 6.31 29.37
C CYS A 77 -31.58 5.27 29.13
N THR A 78 -32.00 5.09 27.87
CA THR A 78 -33.03 4.09 27.49
C THR A 78 -32.52 2.98 26.58
N SER A 79 -31.21 2.90 26.33
CA SER A 79 -30.55 1.80 25.58
C SER A 79 -29.33 1.25 26.33
N ASP A 80 -28.20 1.01 25.66
CA ASP A 80 -26.98 0.43 26.23
C ASP A 80 -25.92 1.50 26.55
N CYS A 81 -25.11 1.22 27.59
CA CYS A 81 -23.97 2.02 28.03
C CYS A 81 -22.66 1.25 28.14
N ASP A 82 -22.62 0.00 27.68
CA ASP A 82 -21.41 -0.82 27.67
C ASP A 82 -20.37 -0.31 26.65
N ARG A 83 -20.80 0.53 25.71
CA ARG A 83 -19.94 1.13 24.69
C ARG A 83 -19.22 2.36 25.23
N LYS A 84 -17.90 2.31 25.18
CA LYS A 84 -17.01 3.43 25.49
C LYS A 84 -16.62 4.23 24.26
N SER A 85 -16.33 5.51 24.45
CA SER A 85 -15.78 6.38 23.42
C SER A 85 -14.37 5.95 23.00
N GLU A 86 -13.92 6.40 21.83
CA GLU A 86 -12.57 6.08 21.34
C GLU A 86 -11.50 6.74 22.20
N CYS A 87 -11.72 8.00 22.54
CA CYS A 87 -10.84 8.81 23.35
C CYS A 87 -11.59 9.47 24.51
N ASP A 88 -10.83 9.96 25.48
CA ASP A 88 -11.34 10.63 26.66
C ASP A 88 -11.38 12.15 26.45
N PRO A 89 -12.57 12.76 26.31
CA PRO A 89 -12.72 14.22 26.23
C PRO A 89 -12.71 14.89 27.63
N GLY A 90 -12.43 14.15 28.70
CA GLY A 90 -12.53 14.58 30.09
C GLY A 90 -13.62 13.84 30.88
N TRP A 91 -14.13 12.73 30.35
CA TRP A 91 -15.14 11.89 31.00
C TRP A 91 -14.52 10.85 31.93
N GLY A 92 -13.28 10.42 31.68
CA GLY A 92 -12.61 9.34 32.41
C GLY A 92 -12.59 8.00 31.66
N LYS A 93 -11.75 7.07 32.14
CA LYS A 93 -11.52 5.74 31.52
C LYS A 93 -12.69 4.78 31.71
N GLU A 94 -13.57 5.04 32.66
CA GLU A 94 -14.84 4.34 32.79
C GLU A 94 -15.72 4.53 31.55
N TRP A 95 -15.61 5.68 30.86
CA TRP A 95 -16.40 6.03 29.68
C TRP A 95 -15.63 5.93 28.36
N SER A 96 -14.31 5.77 28.40
CA SER A 96 -13.42 5.91 27.24
C SER A 96 -12.46 4.72 27.12
N ASN A 97 -12.22 4.26 25.89
CA ASN A 97 -11.29 3.17 25.59
C ASN A 97 -9.82 3.60 25.70
N ALA A 98 -9.50 4.85 25.36
CA ALA A 98 -8.19 5.42 25.49
C ALA A 98 -8.23 6.83 26.08
N SER A 99 -7.17 7.23 26.77
CA SER A 99 -7.05 8.61 27.27
C SER A 99 -6.71 9.61 26.17
N THR A 100 -6.14 9.15 25.05
CA THR A 100 -5.73 9.98 23.92
C THR A 100 -5.95 9.23 22.61
N CYS A 101 -6.13 9.97 21.52
CA CYS A 101 -6.23 9.37 20.20
C CYS A 101 -4.89 8.82 19.68
N PRO A 102 -4.92 7.73 18.89
CA PRO A 102 -3.78 7.28 18.11
C PRO A 102 -3.20 8.40 17.24
N LEU A 103 -1.89 8.31 16.95
CA LEU A 103 -1.17 9.30 16.13
C LEU A 103 -1.26 10.75 16.64
N LYS A 104 -1.65 10.97 17.91
CA LYS A 104 -1.80 12.30 18.52
C LYS A 104 -2.74 13.20 17.71
N VAL A 105 -3.76 12.62 17.07
CA VAL A 105 -4.88 13.40 16.52
C VAL A 105 -5.80 13.90 17.64
N CYS A 106 -6.79 14.71 17.32
CA CYS A 106 -7.60 15.39 18.33
C CYS A 106 -8.77 14.52 18.79
N CYS A 107 -9.07 14.57 20.09
CA CYS A 107 -10.29 14.02 20.66
C CYS A 107 -11.38 15.08 20.59
N SER A 108 -12.48 14.79 19.90
CA SER A 108 -13.65 15.66 19.88
C SER A 108 -14.34 15.66 21.25
N LYS A 109 -15.18 16.68 21.51
CA LYS A 109 -16.02 16.75 22.73
C LYS A 109 -17.00 15.57 22.89
N PHE A 110 -17.18 14.77 21.83
CA PHE A 110 -18.05 13.60 21.79
C PHE A 110 -17.27 12.28 21.94
N GLY A 111 -15.95 12.33 22.16
CA GLY A 111 -15.12 11.15 22.41
C GLY A 111 -14.67 10.39 21.16
N PHE A 112 -14.74 11.01 19.99
CA PHE A 112 -14.22 10.45 18.73
C PHE A 112 -12.90 11.09 18.32
N CYS A 113 -12.04 10.33 17.66
CA CYS A 113 -10.75 10.77 17.17
C CYS A 113 -10.81 11.30 15.73
N GLY A 114 -10.15 12.43 15.46
CA GLY A 114 -10.10 12.98 14.12
C GLY A 114 -9.11 14.13 13.94
N THR A 115 -8.96 14.55 12.67
CA THR A 115 -7.96 15.54 12.23
C THR A 115 -8.57 16.87 11.78
N THR A 116 -9.88 16.90 11.49
CA THR A 116 -10.55 18.11 10.98
C THR A 116 -10.77 19.14 12.07
N SER A 117 -11.19 20.35 11.68
CA SER A 117 -11.54 21.44 12.61
C SER A 117 -12.62 21.04 13.62
N ASP A 118 -13.52 20.12 13.27
CA ASP A 118 -14.57 19.65 14.18
C ASP A 118 -14.01 18.87 15.37
N PHE A 119 -12.82 18.30 15.21
CA PHE A 119 -12.09 17.59 16.27
C PHE A 119 -11.01 18.47 16.90
N CYS A 120 -10.30 19.25 16.09
CA CYS A 120 -9.10 19.98 16.50
C CYS A 120 -9.33 21.46 16.86
N GLY A 121 -10.48 22.04 16.52
CA GLY A 121 -10.70 23.49 16.59
C GLY A 121 -9.64 24.23 15.78
N ASP A 122 -9.05 25.27 16.38
CA ASP A 122 -8.01 26.11 15.76
C ASP A 122 -6.59 25.51 15.84
N LYS A 123 -6.42 24.29 16.37
CA LYS A 123 -5.10 23.67 16.50
C LYS A 123 -4.52 23.34 15.12
N LYS A 124 -3.40 23.98 14.78
CA LYS A 124 -2.65 23.71 13.55
C LYS A 124 -1.52 22.72 13.81
N VAL A 125 -1.26 21.85 12.84
CA VAL A 125 -0.06 21.01 12.83
C VAL A 125 1.12 21.86 12.37
N ILE A 126 2.22 21.79 13.11
CA ILE A 126 3.46 22.43 12.68
C ILE A 126 4.13 21.47 11.71
N SER A 127 3.98 21.75 10.43
CA SER A 127 4.64 21.01 9.37
C SER A 127 6.07 21.51 9.16
N PRO A 128 7.02 20.63 8.81
CA PRO A 128 8.39 21.02 8.51
C PRO A 128 8.44 21.98 7.31
N GLU A 129 9.38 22.90 7.35
CA GLU A 129 9.63 23.93 6.35
C GLU A 129 11.14 24.06 6.13
N CYS A 130 11.59 23.97 4.89
CA CYS A 130 12.97 24.26 4.51
C CYS A 130 13.08 24.78 3.08
N ASN A 131 14.24 25.36 2.83
CA ASN A 131 14.66 25.82 1.52
C ASN A 131 15.61 24.79 0.91
N GLY A 132 15.54 24.59 -0.40
CA GLY A 132 16.51 23.79 -1.16
C GLY A 132 15.89 22.58 -1.85
N ASN A 133 16.66 21.50 -1.93
CA ASN A 133 16.39 20.33 -2.77
C ASN A 133 16.43 19.01 -1.97
N SER A 134 15.94 19.00 -0.73
CA SER A 134 16.02 17.85 0.18
C SER A 134 15.46 16.56 -0.42
N ALA A 135 14.36 16.65 -1.17
CA ALA A 135 13.67 15.52 -1.76
C ALA A 135 14.48 14.86 -2.88
N THR A 136 15.60 15.46 -3.31
CA THR A 136 16.48 14.88 -4.33
C THR A 136 17.45 13.82 -3.79
N LYS A 137 17.57 13.70 -2.46
CA LYS A 137 18.46 12.72 -1.80
C LYS A 137 18.12 11.27 -2.20
N ARG A 138 16.82 10.94 -2.34
CA ARG A 138 16.37 9.61 -2.77
C ARG A 138 15.31 9.69 -3.87
N VAL A 139 15.50 8.87 -4.90
CA VAL A 139 14.52 8.62 -5.97
C VAL A 139 14.38 7.12 -6.06
N ILE A 140 13.26 6.61 -5.55
CA ILE A 140 13.02 5.18 -5.37
C ILE A 140 11.98 4.74 -6.39
N GLY A 141 12.23 3.64 -7.09
CA GLY A 141 11.21 3.02 -7.96
C GLY A 141 10.82 1.66 -7.44
N TYR A 142 9.53 1.38 -7.27
CA TYR A 142 9.06 0.00 -7.18
C TYR A 142 8.94 -0.57 -8.58
N TRP A 143 9.44 -1.78 -8.77
CA TRP A 143 9.32 -2.50 -10.01
C TRP A 143 8.50 -3.77 -9.78
N GLU A 144 7.33 -3.83 -10.40
CA GLU A 144 6.38 -4.92 -10.26
C GLU A 144 6.90 -6.12 -11.03
N ALA A 145 7.50 -7.09 -10.35
CA ALA A 145 8.12 -8.24 -10.98
C ALA A 145 7.12 -9.15 -11.72
N TRP A 146 5.81 -9.00 -11.48
CA TRP A 146 4.77 -9.67 -12.25
C TRP A 146 4.36 -8.93 -13.53
N ASN A 147 4.93 -7.76 -13.83
CA ASN A 147 4.63 -7.03 -15.08
C ASN A 147 4.86 -7.87 -16.34
N ALA A 148 5.73 -8.89 -16.26
CA ALA A 148 5.96 -9.86 -17.32
C ALA A 148 4.69 -10.62 -17.76
N GLN A 149 3.68 -10.68 -16.90
CA GLN A 149 2.39 -11.34 -17.16
C GLN A 149 1.43 -10.46 -17.97
N ARG A 150 1.65 -9.13 -18.05
CA ARG A 150 0.80 -8.20 -18.83
C ARG A 150 0.90 -8.51 -20.32
N PRO A 151 -0.14 -8.30 -21.14
CA PRO A 151 -0.05 -8.52 -22.60
C PRO A 151 0.84 -7.50 -23.34
N CYS A 152 1.03 -6.29 -22.78
CA CYS A 152 1.85 -5.21 -23.34
C CYS A 152 2.40 -4.31 -22.22
N VAL A 153 3.20 -3.30 -22.58
CA VAL A 153 3.90 -2.40 -21.62
C VAL A 153 4.60 -3.21 -20.53
N ARG A 154 5.42 -4.17 -20.98
CA ARG A 154 6.31 -4.95 -20.13
C ARG A 154 7.62 -4.20 -19.99
N MET A 155 8.24 -4.31 -18.82
CA MET A 155 9.55 -3.75 -18.55
C MET A 155 10.43 -4.83 -17.92
N ASN A 156 11.47 -5.24 -18.66
CA ASN A 156 12.52 -6.04 -18.06
C ASN A 156 13.43 -5.14 -17.21
N PRO A 157 14.18 -5.69 -16.24
CA PRO A 157 15.14 -4.91 -15.48
C PRO A 157 16.08 -4.05 -16.34
N GLN A 158 16.49 -4.57 -17.49
CA GLN A 158 17.42 -3.89 -18.39
C GLN A 158 16.83 -2.65 -19.08
N ASP A 159 15.50 -2.57 -19.15
CA ASP A 159 14.74 -1.48 -19.78
C ASP A 159 14.45 -0.35 -18.80
N ILE A 160 14.72 -0.55 -17.50
CA ILE A 160 14.55 0.49 -16.48
C ILE A 160 15.39 1.72 -16.88
N PRO A 161 14.78 2.92 -16.98
CA PRO A 161 15.48 4.15 -17.34
C PRO A 161 16.36 4.63 -16.18
N LEU A 162 17.54 4.02 -16.05
CA LEU A 162 18.56 4.34 -15.06
C LEU A 162 19.13 5.76 -15.25
N GLY A 163 19.88 6.23 -14.25
CA GLY A 163 20.51 7.54 -14.22
C GLY A 163 19.79 8.57 -13.31
N TYR A 164 18.51 8.34 -12.99
CA TYR A 164 17.75 9.14 -12.02
C TYR A 164 17.49 8.43 -10.70
N TYR A 165 17.19 7.13 -10.77
CA TYR A 165 16.92 6.30 -9.59
C TYR A 165 18.15 6.14 -8.73
N THR A 166 17.98 6.30 -7.41
CA THR A 166 18.99 5.93 -6.43
C THR A 166 18.72 4.53 -5.85
N HIS A 167 17.45 4.13 -5.82
CA HIS A 167 17.02 2.81 -5.36
C HIS A 167 15.99 2.21 -6.31
N ILE A 168 15.99 0.89 -6.44
CA ILE A 168 14.86 0.12 -6.99
C ILE A 168 14.45 -0.95 -5.98
N ASN A 169 13.16 -1.01 -5.67
CA ASN A 169 12.55 -2.04 -4.85
C ASN A 169 11.98 -3.13 -5.78
N PHE A 170 12.43 -4.37 -5.61
CA PHE A 170 11.83 -5.54 -6.24
C PHE A 170 10.51 -5.85 -5.53
N ALA A 171 9.37 -5.66 -6.19
CA ALA A 171 8.06 -6.01 -5.68
C ALA A 171 7.57 -7.31 -6.36
N PHE A 172 7.25 -8.40 -5.67
CA PHE A 172 7.43 -8.67 -4.24
C PHE A 172 8.00 -10.06 -4.02
N ALA A 173 8.60 -10.27 -2.85
CA ALA A 173 8.65 -11.58 -2.20
C ALA A 173 7.56 -11.69 -1.13
N LEU A 174 7.25 -12.91 -0.70
CA LEU A 174 6.24 -13.23 0.31
C LEU A 174 6.87 -13.88 1.55
N ILE A 175 6.07 -14.04 2.60
CA ILE A 175 6.41 -14.87 3.77
C ILE A 175 5.62 -16.17 3.67
N ASN A 176 6.30 -17.32 3.69
CA ASN A 176 5.62 -18.60 3.75
C ASN A 176 4.86 -18.73 5.10
N PRO A 177 3.53 -18.91 5.11
CA PRO A 177 2.73 -18.85 6.34
C PRO A 177 2.94 -20.05 7.26
N LYS A 178 3.62 -21.11 6.80
CA LYS A 178 3.90 -22.32 7.58
C LYS A 178 5.33 -22.35 8.11
N THR A 179 6.28 -21.94 7.29
CA THR A 179 7.71 -22.03 7.63
C THR A 179 8.32 -20.69 8.04
N PHE A 180 7.64 -19.57 7.78
CA PHE A 180 8.12 -18.20 7.98
C PHE A 180 9.41 -17.86 7.23
N ARG A 181 9.86 -18.70 6.30
CA ARG A 181 10.94 -18.36 5.37
C ARG A 181 10.39 -17.44 4.29
N LEU A 182 11.28 -16.64 3.70
CA LEU A 182 11.00 -15.97 2.43
C LEU A 182 10.49 -16.98 1.41
N ALA A 183 9.47 -16.56 0.65
CA ALA A 183 8.89 -17.30 -0.44
C ALA A 183 8.80 -16.41 -1.67
N ASP A 184 8.94 -17.03 -2.84
CA ASP A 184 8.68 -16.34 -4.08
C ASP A 184 7.18 -16.12 -4.24
N MET A 185 6.80 -15.02 -4.90
CA MET A 185 5.41 -14.80 -5.27
C MET A 185 4.91 -15.90 -6.20
N ASP A 186 5.75 -16.26 -7.17
CA ASP A 186 5.64 -17.41 -8.05
C ASP A 186 7.03 -17.76 -8.62
N GLU A 187 7.15 -18.92 -9.27
CA GLU A 187 8.43 -19.40 -9.83
C GLU A 187 9.04 -18.45 -10.87
N GLU A 188 8.21 -17.83 -11.72
CA GLU A 188 8.68 -16.94 -12.78
C GLU A 188 9.15 -15.61 -12.21
N THR A 189 8.43 -15.07 -11.23
CA THR A 189 8.86 -13.89 -10.47
C THR A 189 10.19 -14.16 -9.76
N GLY A 190 10.33 -15.32 -9.10
CA GLY A 190 11.54 -15.72 -8.36
C GLY A 190 12.81 -15.80 -9.23
N LYS A 191 12.68 -16.14 -10.51
CA LYS A 191 13.81 -16.19 -11.46
C LYS A 191 14.43 -14.80 -11.74
N ARG A 192 13.71 -13.71 -11.43
CA ARG A 192 14.09 -12.34 -11.83
C ARG A 192 14.92 -11.59 -10.79
N TYR A 193 15.11 -12.11 -9.57
CA TYR A 193 15.84 -11.37 -8.52
C TYR A 193 17.26 -11.00 -8.94
N LYS A 194 18.02 -11.97 -9.46
CA LYS A 194 19.39 -11.74 -9.93
C LYS A 194 19.42 -10.87 -11.18
N GLU A 195 18.40 -10.98 -12.04
CA GLU A 195 18.27 -10.12 -13.21
C GLU A 195 18.13 -8.65 -12.79
N LEU A 196 17.29 -8.35 -11.81
CA LEU A 196 17.19 -6.99 -11.27
C LEU A 196 18.49 -6.54 -10.61
N ALA A 197 19.08 -7.35 -9.73
CA ALA A 197 20.32 -6.99 -9.07
C ALA A 197 21.48 -6.72 -10.05
N SER A 198 21.47 -7.39 -11.21
CA SER A 198 22.50 -7.24 -12.25
C SER A 198 22.59 -5.83 -12.85
N ILE A 199 21.51 -5.04 -12.79
CA ILE A 199 21.48 -3.68 -13.37
C ILE A 199 22.42 -2.71 -12.64
N LYS A 200 22.88 -3.07 -11.43
CA LYS A 200 23.96 -2.37 -10.73
C LYS A 200 25.28 -2.37 -11.52
N MET A 201 25.49 -3.31 -12.45
CA MET A 201 26.63 -3.25 -13.36
C MET A 201 26.59 -2.03 -14.30
N LYS A 202 25.37 -1.55 -14.65
CA LYS A 202 25.18 -0.32 -15.42
C LYS A 202 25.25 0.93 -14.55
N GLN A 203 24.76 0.85 -13.32
CA GLN A 203 24.82 1.96 -12.35
C GLN A 203 25.33 1.45 -10.98
N PRO A 204 26.66 1.44 -10.73
CA PRO A 204 27.22 0.88 -9.50
C PRO A 204 26.77 1.54 -8.19
N SER A 205 26.28 2.79 -8.26
CA SER A 205 25.72 3.53 -7.14
C SER A 205 24.26 3.18 -6.83
N LEU A 206 23.58 2.42 -7.69
CA LEU A 206 22.19 2.02 -7.49
C LEU A 206 22.10 1.01 -6.34
N GLN A 207 21.13 1.18 -5.45
CA GLN A 207 20.82 0.21 -4.41
C GLN A 207 19.56 -0.59 -4.77
N ILE A 208 19.59 -1.90 -4.56
CA ILE A 208 18.44 -2.78 -4.86
C ILE A 208 17.89 -3.36 -3.57
N TYR A 209 16.60 -3.11 -3.31
CA TYR A 209 15.90 -3.56 -2.11
C TYR A 209 14.89 -4.65 -2.46
N LEU A 210 14.67 -5.58 -1.54
CA LEU A 210 13.61 -6.57 -1.65
C LEU A 210 12.38 -6.05 -0.91
N ALA A 211 11.29 -5.77 -1.60
CA ALA A 211 10.01 -5.53 -0.95
C ALA A 211 9.35 -6.87 -0.63
N VAL A 212 9.02 -7.07 0.65
CA VAL A 212 8.34 -8.27 1.15
C VAL A 212 6.94 -7.85 1.56
N GLY A 213 5.91 -8.47 0.99
CA GLY A 213 4.52 -8.14 1.32
C GLY A 213 3.70 -7.67 0.12
N GLY A 214 3.08 -6.50 0.28
CA GLY A 214 2.18 -5.88 -0.68
C GLY A 214 0.71 -6.29 -0.46
N TRP A 215 -0.20 -5.49 -1.03
CA TRP A 215 -1.65 -5.62 -0.87
C TRP A 215 -2.17 -7.07 -1.01
N ALA A 216 -1.80 -7.80 -2.07
CA ALA A 216 -2.35 -9.14 -2.31
C ALA A 216 -1.95 -10.18 -1.24
N MET A 217 -0.85 -9.96 -0.49
CA MET A 217 -0.43 -10.88 0.56
C MET A 217 -1.40 -10.88 1.76
N ASN A 218 -2.06 -9.75 2.03
CA ASN A 218 -3.01 -9.59 3.13
C ASN A 218 -4.48 -9.78 2.70
N ASP A 219 -4.74 -10.12 1.43
CA ASP A 219 -6.08 -10.49 0.96
C ASP A 219 -6.57 -11.79 1.63
N PRO A 220 -7.90 -12.04 1.66
CA PRO A 220 -8.45 -13.29 2.17
C PRO A 220 -7.77 -14.53 1.55
N GLY A 221 -7.09 -15.31 2.39
CA GLY A 221 -6.32 -16.47 1.94
C GLY A 221 -5.27 -16.91 2.96
N GLN A 222 -4.42 -17.86 2.55
CA GLN A 222 -3.42 -18.49 3.43
C GLN A 222 -2.33 -17.53 3.94
N TYR A 223 -2.10 -16.41 3.25
CA TYR A 223 -1.05 -15.44 3.59
C TYR A 223 -1.55 -14.31 4.49
N ARG A 224 -2.87 -14.18 4.65
CA ARG A 224 -3.53 -13.02 5.28
C ARG A 224 -2.92 -12.61 6.63
N THR A 225 -2.60 -13.58 7.49
CA THR A 225 -2.07 -13.34 8.84
C THR A 225 -0.56 -13.52 8.94
N ALA A 226 0.15 -13.83 7.85
CA ALA A 226 1.55 -14.25 7.88
C ALA A 226 2.48 -13.20 8.53
N PHE A 227 2.25 -11.91 8.28
CA PHE A 227 2.97 -10.84 8.96
C PHE A 227 2.70 -10.79 10.47
N SER A 228 1.43 -10.84 10.87
CA SER A 228 1.04 -10.81 12.28
C SER A 228 1.59 -12.02 13.03
N ASP A 229 1.55 -13.20 12.42
CA ASP A 229 2.09 -14.45 12.98
C ASP A 229 3.62 -14.43 13.08
N LEU A 230 4.30 -13.87 12.07
CA LEU A 230 5.73 -13.62 12.10
C LEU A 230 6.11 -12.65 13.23
N ALA A 231 5.42 -11.50 13.31
CA ALA A 231 5.71 -10.46 14.29
C ALA A 231 5.49 -10.95 15.73
N ALA A 232 4.51 -11.83 15.96
CA ALA A 232 4.19 -12.35 17.29
C ALA A 232 5.13 -13.47 17.81
N SER A 233 5.99 -14.06 16.96
CA SER A 233 6.72 -15.27 17.32
C SER A 233 8.23 -15.14 17.17
N THR A 234 8.96 -15.26 18.29
CA THR A 234 10.42 -15.12 18.30
C THR A 234 11.12 -16.08 17.35
N SER A 235 10.69 -17.34 17.30
CA SER A 235 11.27 -18.39 16.45
C SER A 235 10.91 -18.23 14.97
N ALA A 236 9.72 -17.72 14.66
CA ALA A 236 9.34 -17.34 13.31
C ALA A 236 10.25 -16.23 12.79
N GLN A 237 10.51 -15.21 13.62
CA GLN A 237 11.43 -14.12 13.31
C GLN A 237 12.84 -14.63 13.03
N ASP A 238 13.39 -15.53 13.85
CA ASP A 238 14.72 -16.10 13.61
C ASP A 238 14.79 -16.84 12.27
N THR A 239 13.75 -17.61 11.95
CA THR A 239 13.65 -18.37 10.69
C THR A 239 13.55 -17.43 9.49
N PHE A 240 12.72 -16.39 9.60
CA PHE A 240 12.60 -15.36 8.58
C PHE A 240 13.93 -14.64 8.36
N PHE A 241 14.58 -14.17 9.42
CA PHE A 241 15.84 -13.42 9.32
C PHE A 241 16.96 -14.26 8.74
N GLU A 242 17.06 -15.54 9.08
CA GLU A 242 18.04 -16.45 8.47
C GLU A 242 17.81 -16.56 6.95
N SER A 243 16.57 -16.78 6.53
CA SER A 243 16.23 -16.87 5.11
C SER A 243 16.46 -15.56 4.37
N LEU A 244 16.14 -14.42 4.99
CA LEU A 244 16.33 -13.08 4.45
C LEU A 244 17.80 -12.73 4.29
N VAL A 245 18.62 -12.94 5.31
CA VAL A 245 20.07 -12.68 5.21
C VAL A 245 20.70 -13.52 4.10
N THR A 246 20.33 -14.81 4.01
CA THR A 246 20.80 -15.70 2.96
C THR A 246 20.40 -15.19 1.57
N PHE A 247 19.16 -14.74 1.43
CA PHE A 247 18.64 -14.19 0.18
C PHE A 247 19.38 -12.93 -0.23
N LEU A 248 19.52 -11.96 0.68
CA LEU A 248 20.14 -10.66 0.39
C LEU A 248 21.60 -10.85 -0.08
N GLN A 249 22.34 -11.72 0.61
CA GLN A 249 23.72 -12.07 0.25
C GLN A 249 23.80 -12.77 -1.10
N SER A 250 22.98 -13.80 -1.32
CA SER A 250 23.07 -14.67 -2.51
C SER A 250 22.58 -14.01 -3.80
N ASN A 251 21.70 -13.01 -3.69
CA ASN A 251 21.13 -12.30 -4.83
C ASN A 251 21.72 -10.89 -5.00
N GLY A 252 22.63 -10.46 -4.11
CA GLY A 252 23.31 -9.17 -4.23
C GLY A 252 22.41 -7.96 -3.93
N PHE A 253 21.42 -8.10 -3.07
CA PHE A 253 20.55 -7.00 -2.64
C PHE A 253 21.25 -6.16 -1.55
N ASP A 254 20.78 -4.92 -1.36
CA ASP A 254 21.38 -3.92 -0.46
C ASP A 254 20.48 -3.59 0.74
N GLY A 255 19.25 -4.09 0.76
CA GLY A 255 18.32 -3.90 1.86
C GLY A 255 16.99 -4.63 1.65
N VAL A 256 16.11 -4.45 2.63
CA VAL A 256 14.75 -5.00 2.65
C VAL A 256 13.76 -3.88 2.94
N ASP A 257 12.61 -3.96 2.31
CA ASP A 257 11.44 -3.14 2.54
C ASP A 257 10.31 -4.05 3.04
N LEU A 258 9.69 -3.72 4.17
CA LEU A 258 8.57 -4.49 4.70
C LEU A 258 7.26 -3.76 4.41
N ASP A 259 6.47 -4.37 3.53
CA ASP A 259 5.23 -3.83 2.98
C ASP A 259 4.04 -4.58 3.61
N TRP A 260 3.89 -4.42 4.92
CA TRP A 260 2.78 -5.01 5.67
C TRP A 260 1.53 -4.13 5.58
N GLU A 261 0.47 -4.65 4.95
CA GLU A 261 -0.77 -3.91 4.71
C GLU A 261 -2.00 -4.54 5.39
N TYR A 262 -2.31 -4.26 6.66
CA TYR A 262 -1.62 -3.37 7.61
C TYR A 262 -1.63 -3.97 9.03
N PRO A 263 -0.66 -3.66 9.90
CA PRO A 263 -0.70 -4.07 11.31
C PRO A 263 -1.96 -3.54 12.00
N VAL A 264 -2.53 -4.33 12.92
CA VAL A 264 -3.74 -4.02 13.70
C VAL A 264 -5.05 -4.01 12.88
N ALA A 265 -5.01 -3.84 11.56
CA ALA A 265 -6.18 -3.74 10.71
C ALA A 265 -6.85 -5.11 10.50
N ASP A 266 -8.02 -5.31 11.11
CA ASP A 266 -8.76 -6.57 11.13
C ASP A 266 -9.24 -7.00 9.73
N ASP A 267 -9.66 -6.03 8.91
CA ASP A 267 -10.01 -6.19 7.50
C ASP A 267 -8.83 -6.68 6.64
N ARG A 268 -7.61 -6.64 7.18
CA ARG A 268 -6.37 -7.14 6.56
C ARG A 268 -5.69 -8.28 7.34
N GLY A 269 -6.34 -8.82 8.37
CA GLY A 269 -5.82 -9.93 9.17
C GLY A 269 -4.86 -9.52 10.29
N GLY A 270 -4.78 -8.23 10.61
CA GLY A 270 -4.04 -7.72 11.75
C GLY A 270 -4.75 -7.96 13.09
N ARG A 271 -3.98 -7.82 14.17
CA ARG A 271 -4.39 -8.00 15.57
C ARG A 271 -3.87 -6.84 16.43
N PRO A 272 -4.53 -6.48 17.55
CA PRO A 272 -4.09 -5.35 18.37
C PRO A 272 -2.63 -5.42 18.84
N GLU A 273 -2.10 -6.61 19.11
CA GLU A 273 -0.72 -6.83 19.51
C GLU A 273 0.32 -6.48 18.43
N ASP A 274 -0.09 -6.37 17.16
CA ASP A 274 0.79 -6.01 16.04
C ASP A 274 1.48 -4.66 16.28
N PHE A 275 0.81 -3.73 16.96
CA PHE A 275 1.34 -2.40 17.27
C PHE A 275 2.70 -2.48 17.98
N ALA A 276 2.82 -3.37 18.98
CA ALA A 276 4.06 -3.57 19.72
C ALA A 276 4.96 -4.63 19.08
N ASN A 277 4.36 -5.66 18.46
CA ASN A 277 5.10 -6.74 17.84
C ASN A 277 5.90 -6.27 16.62
N PHE A 278 5.38 -5.30 15.84
CA PHE A 278 6.09 -4.79 14.68
C PHE A 278 7.35 -4.01 15.06
N VAL A 279 7.29 -3.21 16.13
CA VAL A 279 8.47 -2.57 16.73
C VAL A 279 9.53 -3.62 17.11
N THR A 280 9.08 -4.70 17.77
CA THR A 280 9.96 -5.79 18.21
C THR A 280 10.60 -6.51 17.03
N LEU A 281 9.82 -6.79 15.98
CA LEU A 281 10.31 -7.39 14.73
C LEU A 281 11.41 -6.53 14.09
N LEU A 282 11.16 -5.22 13.93
CA LEU A 282 12.11 -4.30 13.29
C LEU A 282 13.38 -4.10 14.11
N LYS A 283 13.25 -4.00 15.44
CA LYS A 283 14.41 -3.96 16.34
C LYS A 283 15.31 -5.18 16.16
N ARG A 284 14.73 -6.38 16.23
CA ARG A 284 15.49 -7.63 16.09
C ARG A 284 16.06 -7.81 14.70
N LEU A 285 15.33 -7.40 13.66
CA LEU A 285 15.83 -7.40 12.29
C LEU A 285 17.06 -6.51 12.15
N ARG A 286 17.02 -5.29 12.70
CA ARG A 286 18.17 -4.38 12.71
C ARG A 286 19.37 -4.98 13.42
N GLU A 287 19.18 -5.56 14.60
CA GLU A 287 20.23 -6.25 15.35
C GLU A 287 20.85 -7.39 14.53
N ARG A 288 19.99 -8.20 13.87
CA ARG A 288 20.42 -9.33 13.05
C ARG A 288 21.19 -8.89 11.80
N LEU A 289 20.74 -7.86 11.09
CA LEU A 289 21.44 -7.35 9.90
C LEU A 289 22.80 -6.72 10.27
N ASN A 290 22.89 -6.02 11.41
CA ASN A 290 24.16 -5.45 11.89
C ASN A 290 25.22 -6.52 12.19
N GLN A 291 24.83 -7.75 12.51
CA GLN A 291 25.74 -8.87 12.76
C GLN A 291 26.33 -9.50 11.49
N THR A 292 25.83 -9.13 10.30
CA THR A 292 26.29 -9.72 9.04
C THR A 292 27.64 -9.20 8.56
N GLY A 293 28.17 -8.13 9.16
CA GLY A 293 29.40 -7.46 8.74
C GLY A 293 29.25 -6.58 7.48
N ARG A 294 28.05 -6.54 6.88
CA ARG A 294 27.68 -5.64 5.79
C ARG A 294 26.49 -4.79 6.23
N HIS A 295 26.47 -3.53 5.82
CA HIS A 295 25.30 -2.68 6.02
C HIS A 295 24.19 -3.08 5.04
N TYR A 296 23.04 -3.46 5.57
CA TYR A 296 21.79 -3.64 4.83
C TYR A 296 20.78 -2.60 5.32
N GLY A 297 20.10 -1.94 4.40
CA GLY A 297 19.02 -1.02 4.75
C GLY A 297 17.74 -1.76 5.16
N ILE A 298 16.94 -1.11 6.00
CA ILE A 298 15.58 -1.52 6.35
C ILE A 298 14.66 -0.34 6.11
N THR A 299 13.65 -0.55 5.29
CA THR A 299 12.57 0.41 5.08
C THR A 299 11.23 -0.26 5.36
N ILE A 300 10.20 0.55 5.55
CA ILE A 300 8.82 0.06 5.58
C ILE A 300 7.94 0.99 4.75
N THR A 301 6.87 0.43 4.21
CA THR A 301 5.81 1.20 3.56
C THR A 301 4.77 1.64 4.59
N LEU A 302 4.37 2.91 4.51
CA LEU A 302 3.33 3.49 5.36
C LEU A 302 2.12 3.90 4.50
N PRO A 303 0.89 3.64 4.95
CA PRO A 303 -0.29 4.24 4.34
C PRO A 303 -0.36 5.74 4.65
N ALA A 304 -0.97 6.53 3.77
CA ALA A 304 -1.28 7.93 4.04
C ALA A 304 -2.59 8.12 4.84
N SER A 305 -3.43 7.08 4.94
CA SER A 305 -4.71 7.16 5.64
C SER A 305 -4.55 7.05 7.16
N TYR A 306 -5.30 7.86 7.91
CA TYR A 306 -5.35 7.75 9.38
C TYR A 306 -5.80 6.36 9.83
N TRP A 307 -6.77 5.77 9.12
CA TRP A 307 -7.38 4.50 9.49
C TRP A 307 -6.39 3.34 9.54
N TYR A 308 -5.44 3.27 8.60
CA TYR A 308 -4.42 2.24 8.60
C TYR A 308 -3.15 2.67 9.35
N LEU A 309 -2.77 3.95 9.27
CA LEU A 309 -1.54 4.44 9.91
C LEU A 309 -1.60 4.36 11.45
N ARG A 310 -2.80 4.40 12.06
CA ARG A 310 -2.97 4.24 13.51
C ARG A 310 -2.48 2.89 14.06
N GLY A 311 -2.28 1.89 13.20
CA GLY A 311 -1.70 0.60 13.57
C GLY A 311 -0.18 0.60 13.75
N PHE A 312 0.51 1.71 13.44
CA PHE A 312 1.96 1.80 13.48
C PHE A 312 2.45 2.64 14.67
N ASP A 313 3.33 2.07 15.50
CA ASP A 313 4.04 2.81 16.55
C ASP A 313 5.22 3.60 15.97
N LEU A 314 4.92 4.66 15.22
CA LEU A 314 5.91 5.38 14.41
C LEU A 314 7.14 5.84 15.20
N ILE A 315 6.95 6.31 16.44
CA ILE A 315 8.03 6.84 17.29
C ILE A 315 9.00 5.73 17.66
N HIS A 316 8.51 4.54 17.99
CA HIS A 316 9.37 3.42 18.39
C HIS A 316 9.86 2.60 17.19
N ILE A 317 9.22 2.71 16.03
CA ILE A 317 9.69 2.12 14.76
C ILE A 317 10.86 2.93 14.18
N GLU A 318 10.77 4.27 14.17
CA GLU A 318 11.70 5.15 13.48
C GLU A 318 13.19 4.83 13.73
N PRO A 319 13.66 4.52 14.95
CA PRO A 319 15.07 4.21 15.21
C PRO A 319 15.63 3.00 14.47
N TYR A 320 14.78 2.08 13.99
CA TYR A 320 15.22 0.80 13.40
C TYR A 320 15.20 0.79 11.88
N VAL A 321 14.53 1.77 11.26
CA VAL A 321 14.43 1.92 9.80
C VAL A 321 15.31 3.06 9.31
N ASP A 322 15.79 2.95 8.07
CA ASP A 322 16.55 4.00 7.40
C ASP A 322 15.63 5.13 6.92
N TRP A 323 14.43 4.78 6.42
CA TRP A 323 13.35 5.71 6.07
C TRP A 323 12.00 4.98 5.93
N PHE A 324 10.95 5.78 5.79
CA PHE A 324 9.57 5.38 5.49
C PHE A 324 9.23 5.69 4.04
N ASN A 325 8.70 4.71 3.30
CA ASN A 325 8.11 4.89 1.98
C ASN A 325 6.60 5.16 2.16
N VAL A 326 6.14 6.40 2.02
CA VAL A 326 4.73 6.73 2.31
C VAL A 326 3.90 6.67 1.04
N MET A 327 2.93 5.75 0.99
CA MET A 327 2.00 5.54 -0.11
C MET A 327 0.98 6.68 -0.16
N THR A 328 1.40 7.80 -0.75
CA THR A 328 0.65 9.06 -0.89
C THR A 328 -0.07 9.10 -2.25
N TYR A 329 -0.57 7.93 -2.64
CA TYR A 329 -1.40 7.62 -3.79
C TYR A 329 -2.50 6.67 -3.31
N ASP A 330 -3.50 6.39 -4.16
CA ASP A 330 -4.67 5.58 -3.78
C ASP A 330 -5.44 6.17 -2.60
N ILE A 331 -5.46 7.49 -2.51
CA ILE A 331 -6.32 8.21 -1.56
C ILE A 331 -7.80 8.02 -1.94
N HIS A 332 -8.07 7.97 -3.25
CA HIS A 332 -9.39 7.80 -3.84
C HIS A 332 -9.40 6.73 -4.91
N GLY A 333 -10.54 6.05 -5.05
CA GLY A 333 -10.70 4.96 -6.00
C GLY A 333 -12.11 4.37 -5.98
N VAL A 334 -12.31 3.27 -6.69
CA VAL A 334 -13.64 2.64 -6.86
C VAL A 334 -14.27 2.18 -5.55
N TRP A 335 -13.47 1.97 -4.51
CA TRP A 335 -13.93 1.63 -3.16
C TRP A 335 -14.73 2.76 -2.49
N ASP A 336 -14.61 4.00 -2.95
CA ASP A 336 -15.40 5.14 -2.46
C ASP A 336 -16.90 4.99 -2.73
N LYS A 337 -17.29 3.99 -3.54
CA LYS A 337 -18.67 3.59 -3.77
C LYS A 337 -19.36 3.07 -2.51
N THR A 338 -18.62 2.44 -1.61
CA THR A 338 -19.15 1.84 -0.37
C THR A 338 -18.88 2.68 0.87
N VAL A 339 -18.33 3.89 0.70
CA VAL A 339 -18.03 4.81 1.79
C VAL A 339 -19.08 5.93 1.78
N ASP A 340 -19.91 5.95 2.82
CA ASP A 340 -21.06 6.86 2.92
C ASP A 340 -20.69 8.35 2.86
N ASP A 341 -19.51 8.74 3.32
CA ASP A 341 -19.04 10.12 3.25
C ASP A 341 -18.70 10.54 1.81
N PHE A 342 -18.17 9.62 1.00
CA PHE A 342 -17.78 9.89 -0.37
C PHE A 342 -18.93 9.74 -1.36
N LYS A 343 -19.94 8.91 -1.08
CA LYS A 343 -21.16 8.76 -1.90
C LYS A 343 -20.86 8.52 -3.38
N SER A 344 -19.87 7.67 -3.67
CA SER A 344 -19.41 7.36 -5.04
C SER A 344 -18.96 8.60 -5.82
N LYS A 345 -18.36 9.61 -5.18
CA LYS A 345 -17.82 10.78 -5.87
C LYS A 345 -16.39 10.50 -6.36
N ALA A 346 -16.10 10.90 -7.59
CA ALA A 346 -14.78 10.79 -8.19
C ALA A 346 -13.87 11.92 -7.68
N TYR A 347 -12.74 11.56 -7.11
CA TYR A 347 -11.68 12.46 -6.65
C TYR A 347 -10.32 11.95 -7.09
N ALA A 348 -9.32 12.82 -7.04
CA ALA A 348 -7.98 12.48 -7.51
C ALA A 348 -7.21 11.66 -6.48
N HIS A 349 -6.64 10.51 -6.91
CA HIS A 349 -5.98 9.59 -5.97
C HIS A 349 -4.62 10.08 -5.44
N THR A 350 -4.06 11.14 -6.03
CA THR A 350 -2.80 11.77 -5.61
C THR A 350 -3.00 13.26 -5.29
N ASN A 351 -4.16 13.61 -4.73
CA ASN A 351 -4.50 14.97 -4.34
C ASN A 351 -3.52 15.54 -3.29
N LEU A 352 -2.77 16.58 -3.65
CA LEU A 352 -1.73 17.17 -2.81
C LEU A 352 -2.26 17.74 -1.48
N THR A 353 -3.50 18.23 -1.42
CA THR A 353 -4.07 18.70 -0.15
C THR A 353 -4.28 17.54 0.83
N GLU A 354 -4.60 16.37 0.32
CA GLU A 354 -4.81 15.16 1.11
C GLU A 354 -3.50 14.44 1.43
N ILE A 355 -2.54 14.48 0.51
CA ILE A 355 -1.14 14.13 0.79
C ILE A 355 -0.61 14.95 1.96
N ASN A 356 -0.87 16.26 2.01
CA ASN A 356 -0.50 17.10 3.15
C ASN A 356 -1.17 16.60 4.44
N SER A 357 -2.47 16.33 4.42
CA SER A 357 -3.21 15.79 5.57
C SER A 357 -2.64 14.45 6.06
N GLY A 358 -2.24 13.55 5.15
CA GLY A 358 -1.59 12.29 5.50
C GLY A 358 -0.21 12.49 6.12
N LEU A 359 0.62 13.38 5.58
CA LEU A 359 1.94 13.69 6.13
C LEU A 359 1.85 14.40 7.50
N GLU A 360 0.82 15.20 7.74
CA GLU A 360 0.58 15.81 9.06
C GLU A 360 0.40 14.78 10.18
N LEU A 361 -0.04 13.55 9.87
CA LEU A 361 -0.07 12.46 10.85
C LEU A 361 1.34 12.10 11.34
N LEU A 362 2.36 12.20 10.48
CA LEU A 362 3.76 11.98 10.87
C LEU A 362 4.28 13.14 11.73
N TRP A 363 3.96 14.38 11.36
CA TRP A 363 4.43 15.58 12.09
C TRP A 363 3.84 15.69 13.49
N ARG A 364 2.58 15.27 13.67
CA ARG A 364 1.97 15.12 15.01
C ARG A 364 2.78 14.20 15.92
N ASN A 365 3.51 13.24 15.35
CA ASN A 365 4.35 12.28 16.05
C ASN A 365 5.84 12.66 16.07
N ASN A 366 6.20 13.86 15.58
CA ASN A 366 7.57 14.38 15.53
C ASN A 366 8.54 13.50 14.73
N ILE A 367 8.05 12.82 13.69
CA ILE A 367 8.89 12.01 12.81
C ILE A 367 9.85 12.92 12.03
N ASN A 368 11.10 12.48 11.86
CA ASN A 368 12.10 13.23 11.13
C ASN A 368 11.75 13.29 9.64
N PRO A 369 11.52 14.48 9.05
CA PRO A 369 11.15 14.60 7.63
C PRO A 369 12.22 14.05 6.67
N GLU A 370 13.50 14.06 7.03
CA GLU A 370 14.56 13.48 6.18
C GLU A 370 14.47 11.96 6.03
N ARG A 371 13.68 11.30 6.89
CA ARG A 371 13.35 9.87 6.85
C ARG A 371 12.02 9.59 6.18
N VAL A 372 11.37 10.59 5.59
CA VAL A 372 10.10 10.43 4.88
C VAL A 372 10.34 10.53 3.38
N VAL A 373 9.89 9.52 2.64
CA VAL A 373 9.90 9.47 1.17
C VAL A 373 8.46 9.52 0.68
N MET A 374 8.14 10.54 -0.13
CA MET A 374 6.78 10.75 -0.64
C MET A 374 6.53 9.88 -1.88
N GLY A 375 5.50 9.04 -1.84
CA GLY A 375 5.04 8.23 -2.96
C GLY A 375 4.34 9.05 -4.06
N LEU A 376 4.55 8.64 -5.30
CA LEU A 376 3.97 9.20 -6.51
C LEU A 376 3.41 8.05 -7.36
N GLY A 377 2.25 8.25 -7.98
CA GLY A 377 1.63 7.27 -8.87
C GLY A 377 2.06 7.46 -10.32
N PHE A 378 2.72 6.47 -10.91
CA PHE A 378 2.96 6.38 -12.36
C PHE A 378 1.79 5.67 -13.07
N TYR A 379 0.60 5.93 -12.56
CA TYR A 379 -0.69 5.43 -13.04
C TYR A 379 -1.77 6.41 -12.59
N GLY A 380 -2.97 6.24 -13.12
CA GLY A 380 -4.14 6.98 -12.70
C GLY A 380 -5.23 6.07 -12.16
N ARG A 381 -6.06 6.62 -11.27
CA ARG A 381 -7.35 6.03 -10.91
C ARG A 381 -8.43 6.59 -11.82
N SER A 382 -9.23 5.69 -12.39
CA SER A 382 -10.22 6.00 -13.41
C SER A 382 -11.64 5.61 -13.00
N PHE A 383 -12.61 6.32 -13.52
CA PHE A 383 -14.03 6.12 -13.22
C PHE A 383 -14.86 6.17 -14.50
N THR A 384 -15.95 5.41 -14.50
CA THR A 384 -17.06 5.64 -15.41
C THR A 384 -18.10 6.50 -14.69
N MET A 385 -18.27 7.72 -15.17
CA MET A 385 -19.11 8.75 -14.55
C MET A 385 -20.61 8.41 -14.69
N GLU A 386 -21.41 8.81 -13.70
CA GLU A 386 -22.86 8.57 -13.68
C GLU A 386 -23.59 9.52 -14.63
N ASN A 387 -23.20 10.80 -14.63
CA ASN A 387 -23.78 11.85 -15.46
C ASN A 387 -22.72 12.44 -16.42
N PRO A 388 -22.87 12.29 -17.75
CA PRO A 388 -21.98 12.88 -18.74
C PRO A 388 -21.83 14.41 -18.67
N ASP A 389 -22.79 15.12 -18.07
CA ASP A 389 -22.73 16.57 -17.88
C ASP A 389 -21.97 16.97 -16.59
N CYS A 390 -21.55 16.00 -15.77
CA CYS A 390 -20.79 16.21 -14.53
C CYS A 390 -19.48 15.41 -14.58
N MET A 391 -18.43 16.07 -15.06
CA MET A 391 -17.11 15.46 -15.28
C MET A 391 -15.98 16.06 -14.41
N THR A 392 -16.32 16.91 -13.44
CA THR A 392 -15.36 17.53 -12.51
C THR A 392 -15.17 16.68 -11.24
N PRO A 393 -14.10 16.90 -10.45
CA PRO A 393 -14.00 16.31 -9.11
C PRO A 393 -15.26 16.52 -8.28
N GLY A 394 -15.64 15.51 -7.50
CA GLY A 394 -16.87 15.51 -6.69
C GLY A 394 -18.13 15.09 -7.45
N CYS A 395 -18.07 14.88 -8.77
CA CYS A 395 -19.15 14.26 -9.53
C CYS A 395 -19.24 12.76 -9.25
N ARG A 396 -20.44 12.19 -9.33
CA ARG A 396 -20.67 10.77 -9.03
C ARG A 396 -20.20 9.85 -10.16
N PHE A 397 -19.62 8.72 -9.78
CA PHE A 397 -19.32 7.60 -10.67
C PHE A 397 -20.26 6.42 -10.41
N LYS A 398 -20.49 5.61 -11.45
CA LYS A 398 -21.28 4.37 -11.35
C LYS A 398 -20.40 3.12 -11.23
N ASP A 399 -19.22 3.16 -11.83
CA ASP A 399 -18.26 2.05 -11.88
C ASP A 399 -16.83 2.56 -12.04
N GLY A 400 -15.85 1.65 -11.99
CA GLY A 400 -14.49 1.91 -12.43
C GLY A 400 -14.43 2.32 -13.90
N GLY A 401 -13.41 3.09 -14.26
CA GLY A 401 -13.12 3.40 -15.66
C GLY A 401 -12.82 2.11 -16.44
N ARG A 402 -13.07 2.12 -17.74
CA ARG A 402 -12.82 0.97 -18.60
C ARG A 402 -11.36 0.53 -18.47
N GLN A 403 -11.14 -0.78 -18.33
CA GLN A 403 -9.81 -1.35 -18.19
C GLN A 403 -8.92 -1.01 -19.38
N GLY A 404 -7.64 -0.73 -19.10
CA GLY A 404 -6.62 -0.59 -20.13
C GLY A 404 -6.28 -1.93 -20.79
N GLU A 405 -5.70 -1.86 -22.00
CA GLU A 405 -5.34 -3.05 -22.78
C GLU A 405 -4.16 -3.84 -22.19
N CYS A 406 -3.29 -3.18 -21.40
CA CYS A 406 -2.07 -3.76 -20.84
C CYS A 406 -2.23 -4.07 -19.35
N THR A 407 -2.78 -3.14 -18.57
CA THR A 407 -3.03 -3.36 -17.14
C THR A 407 -4.18 -4.33 -16.91
N GLY A 408 -5.20 -4.30 -17.79
CA GLY A 408 -6.33 -5.22 -17.73
C GLY A 408 -7.18 -5.08 -16.46
N GLN A 409 -7.11 -3.94 -15.77
CA GLN A 409 -7.81 -3.70 -14.52
C GLN A 409 -8.78 -2.52 -14.64
N SER A 410 -10.06 -2.76 -14.34
CA SER A 410 -11.08 -1.69 -14.26
C SER A 410 -10.71 -0.69 -13.16
N GLY A 411 -10.84 0.60 -13.46
CA GLY A 411 -10.54 1.70 -12.54
C GLY A 411 -9.05 2.05 -12.37
N VAL A 412 -8.16 1.45 -13.16
CA VAL A 412 -6.72 1.73 -13.17
C VAL A 412 -6.25 1.86 -14.61
N LEU A 413 -5.39 2.85 -14.87
CA LEU A 413 -4.69 3.00 -16.14
C LEU A 413 -3.23 3.32 -15.86
N SER A 414 -2.29 2.61 -16.47
CA SER A 414 -0.86 2.97 -16.38
C SER A 414 -0.61 4.33 -17.04
N ALA A 415 0.48 5.01 -16.67
CA ALA A 415 0.85 6.26 -17.35
C ALA A 415 1.01 6.06 -18.86
N ALA A 416 1.59 4.94 -19.29
CA ALA A 416 1.69 4.59 -20.71
C ALA A 416 0.31 4.44 -21.40
N GLU A 417 -0.67 3.83 -20.73
CA GLU A 417 -2.05 3.72 -21.25
C GLU A 417 -2.75 5.07 -21.32
N ILE A 418 -2.53 5.92 -20.32
CA ILE A 418 -3.06 7.30 -20.31
C ILE A 418 -2.46 8.07 -21.49
N HIS A 419 -1.14 8.06 -21.68
CA HIS A 419 -0.51 8.72 -22.83
C HIS A 419 -1.03 8.18 -24.16
N LYS A 420 -1.27 6.87 -24.28
CA LYS A 420 -1.92 6.29 -25.46
C LYS A 420 -3.32 6.85 -25.69
N ILE A 421 -4.15 6.95 -24.66
CA ILE A 421 -5.50 7.54 -24.75
C ILE A 421 -5.41 9.00 -25.21
N LEU A 422 -4.54 9.80 -24.58
CA LEU A 422 -4.37 11.22 -24.94
C LEU A 422 -3.94 11.41 -26.41
N ASN A 423 -3.15 10.48 -26.95
CA ASN A 423 -2.63 10.57 -28.32
C ASN A 423 -3.56 10.00 -29.39
N THR A 424 -4.41 9.03 -29.04
CA THR A 424 -5.20 8.27 -30.04
C THR A 424 -6.69 8.54 -30.00
N THR A 425 -7.22 9.01 -28.86
CA THR A 425 -8.65 9.27 -28.68
C THR A 425 -9.00 10.68 -29.10
N LYS A 426 -10.11 10.83 -29.84
CA LYS A 426 -10.64 12.16 -30.21
C LYS A 426 -11.42 12.76 -29.05
N ASP A 427 -11.47 14.09 -29.01
CA ASP A 427 -12.31 14.85 -28.06
C ASP A 427 -11.97 14.61 -26.57
N VAL A 428 -10.70 14.30 -26.26
CA VAL A 428 -10.21 14.24 -24.89
C VAL A 428 -10.14 15.66 -24.33
N THR A 429 -10.76 15.89 -23.17
CA THR A 429 -10.62 17.15 -22.42
C THR A 429 -9.67 16.94 -21.26
N ILE A 430 -8.70 17.84 -21.08
CA ILE A 430 -7.77 17.81 -19.95
C ILE A 430 -8.01 19.04 -19.07
N GLN A 431 -8.27 18.81 -17.79
CA GLN A 431 -8.35 19.82 -16.76
C GLN A 431 -7.13 19.71 -15.83
N PHE A 432 -6.59 20.86 -15.44
CA PHE A 432 -5.61 20.96 -14.37
C PHE A 432 -6.31 21.40 -13.09
N ASP A 433 -6.27 20.55 -12.06
CA ASP A 433 -6.66 20.96 -10.71
C ASP A 433 -5.42 21.47 -9.99
N LYS A 434 -5.36 22.79 -9.79
CA LYS A 434 -4.20 23.47 -9.24
C LYS A 434 -3.99 23.19 -7.76
N ASP A 435 -5.08 23.08 -6.99
CA ASP A 435 -5.01 22.89 -5.55
C ASP A 435 -4.64 21.43 -5.24
N ALA A 436 -5.24 20.49 -5.96
CA ALA A 436 -4.89 19.08 -5.86
C ALA A 436 -3.54 18.75 -6.52
N ALA A 437 -3.02 19.63 -7.38
CA ALA A 437 -1.85 19.40 -8.22
C ALA A 437 -1.95 18.07 -8.97
N VAL A 438 -3.02 17.89 -9.77
CA VAL A 438 -3.24 16.72 -10.62
C VAL A 438 -3.80 17.09 -11.99
N LYS A 439 -3.62 16.22 -12.98
CA LYS A 439 -4.35 16.29 -14.26
C LYS A 439 -5.57 15.39 -14.20
N ILE A 440 -6.63 15.82 -14.87
CA ILE A 440 -7.87 15.07 -15.04
C ILE A 440 -8.19 15.03 -16.52
N ALA A 441 -8.38 13.85 -17.08
CA ALA A 441 -8.73 13.65 -18.48
C ALA A 441 -10.07 12.97 -18.57
N THR A 442 -10.88 13.46 -19.50
CA THR A 442 -12.22 12.94 -19.74
C THR A 442 -12.43 12.71 -21.23
N TRP A 443 -13.09 11.60 -21.55
CA TRP A 443 -13.32 11.17 -22.93
C TRP A 443 -14.56 10.28 -23.03
N ASP A 444 -14.99 9.95 -24.25
CA ASP A 444 -16.14 9.07 -24.53
C ASP A 444 -17.43 9.44 -23.78
N LYS A 445 -17.57 10.72 -23.40
CA LYS A 445 -18.65 11.32 -22.60
C LYS A 445 -18.75 10.86 -21.14
N ASP A 446 -18.21 9.70 -20.77
CA ASP A 446 -18.36 9.15 -19.42
C ASP A 446 -17.09 8.59 -18.79
N GLN A 447 -15.95 8.64 -19.48
CA GLN A 447 -14.68 8.19 -18.93
C GLN A 447 -13.93 9.34 -18.27
N TRP A 448 -13.33 9.06 -17.12
CA TRP A 448 -12.60 10.01 -16.30
C TRP A 448 -11.36 9.34 -15.74
N VAL A 449 -10.21 10.02 -15.75
CA VAL A 449 -8.99 9.57 -15.07
C VAL A 449 -8.28 10.76 -14.43
N SER A 450 -7.79 10.58 -13.22
CA SER A 450 -6.82 11.50 -12.60
C SER A 450 -5.44 10.87 -12.59
N TRP A 451 -4.41 11.64 -12.92
CA TRP A 451 -3.02 11.19 -12.91
C TRP A 451 -2.04 12.37 -12.77
N ASP A 452 -0.76 12.04 -12.70
CA ASP A 452 0.34 12.99 -12.64
C ASP A 452 1.09 13.14 -13.98
N ASP A 453 1.34 14.38 -14.37
CA ASP A 453 2.17 14.72 -15.54
C ASP A 453 3.40 15.54 -15.14
N LYS A 454 4.13 16.06 -16.13
CA LYS A 454 5.31 16.91 -15.88
C LYS A 454 5.02 18.13 -14.99
N GLU A 455 3.89 18.80 -15.17
CA GLU A 455 3.56 20.00 -14.40
C GLU A 455 3.26 19.64 -12.95
N THR A 456 2.48 18.58 -12.73
CA THR A 456 2.05 18.17 -11.38
C THR A 456 3.17 17.51 -10.59
N LEU A 457 4.01 16.70 -11.24
CA LEU A 457 5.22 16.13 -10.63
C LEU A 457 6.17 17.23 -10.15
N LYS A 458 6.30 18.32 -10.91
CA LYS A 458 7.09 19.48 -10.46
C LYS A 458 6.52 20.11 -9.19
N LEU A 459 5.21 20.35 -9.15
CA LEU A 459 4.56 20.91 -7.96
C LEU A 459 4.73 20.01 -6.73
N LYS A 460 4.66 18.68 -6.92
CA LYS A 460 4.86 17.69 -5.86
C LYS A 460 6.31 17.62 -5.38
N VAL A 461 7.29 17.68 -6.28
CA VAL A 461 8.71 17.77 -5.90
C VAL A 461 9.00 19.07 -5.15
N ASP A 462 8.48 20.20 -5.60
CA ASP A 462 8.63 21.49 -4.92
C ASP A 462 7.99 21.45 -3.53
N TYR A 463 6.81 20.82 -3.40
CA TYR A 463 6.17 20.56 -2.11
C TYR A 463 7.04 19.69 -1.20
N ALA A 464 7.56 18.57 -1.70
CA ALA A 464 8.40 17.65 -0.93
C ALA A 464 9.69 18.32 -0.43
N ASN A 465 10.31 19.15 -1.26
CA ASN A 465 11.46 19.97 -0.89
C ASN A 465 11.11 20.96 0.21
N ARG A 466 10.00 21.69 0.07
CA ARG A 466 9.53 22.62 1.10
C ARG A 466 9.29 21.91 2.44
N ARG A 467 8.81 20.66 2.42
CA ARG A 467 8.56 19.83 3.62
C ARG A 467 9.78 19.06 4.13
N CYS A 468 10.97 19.32 3.59
CA CYS A 468 12.21 18.68 4.04
C CYS A 468 12.24 17.18 3.88
N LEU A 469 11.42 16.66 2.97
CA LEU A 469 11.32 15.22 2.75
C LEU A 469 12.66 14.71 2.22
N GLY A 470 13.02 13.50 2.62
CA GLY A 470 14.28 12.87 2.25
C GLY A 470 14.29 12.20 0.88
N GLY A 471 13.17 12.23 0.16
CA GLY A 471 13.05 11.58 -1.14
C GLY A 471 11.65 11.62 -1.73
N VAL A 472 11.58 11.11 -2.96
CA VAL A 472 10.33 10.63 -3.57
C VAL A 472 10.48 9.18 -3.98
N MET A 473 9.34 8.50 -4.07
CA MET A 473 9.21 7.14 -4.54
C MET A 473 8.13 7.08 -5.61
N VAL A 474 8.26 6.17 -6.58
CA VAL A 474 7.26 5.96 -7.64
C VAL A 474 6.71 4.54 -7.57
N TRP A 475 5.39 4.43 -7.59
CA TRP A 475 4.65 3.20 -7.84
C TRP A 475 3.96 3.32 -9.20
N ALA A 476 4.35 2.58 -10.24
CA ALA A 476 5.56 1.75 -10.32
C ALA A 476 6.31 2.05 -11.63
N VAL A 477 7.60 1.73 -11.66
CA VAL A 477 8.51 2.07 -12.76
C VAL A 477 8.02 1.48 -14.08
N ASP A 478 7.49 0.26 -14.05
CA ASP A 478 7.02 -0.47 -15.23
C ASP A 478 5.63 -0.04 -15.75
N LEU A 479 4.99 0.94 -15.11
CA LEU A 479 3.76 1.59 -15.58
C LEU A 479 4.03 2.84 -16.43
N ASP A 480 5.28 3.30 -16.45
CA ASP A 480 5.74 4.46 -17.22
C ASP A 480 6.33 4.05 -18.58
N ASP A 481 6.19 4.92 -19.57
CA ASP A 481 6.81 4.80 -20.89
C ASP A 481 8.16 5.57 -20.96
N GLY A 482 8.68 5.99 -19.80
CA GLY A 482 9.90 6.76 -19.63
C GLY A 482 9.66 8.27 -19.55
N THR A 483 8.46 8.75 -19.88
CA THR A 483 8.17 10.18 -19.90
C THR A 483 8.02 10.76 -18.49
N LEU A 484 7.42 10.04 -17.54
CA LEU A 484 7.22 10.54 -16.18
C LEU A 484 8.50 10.55 -15.37
N ILE A 485 9.37 9.55 -15.52
CA ILE A 485 10.68 9.57 -14.87
C ILE A 485 11.60 10.67 -15.42
N ASP A 486 11.59 10.94 -16.73
CA ASP A 486 12.33 12.07 -17.30
C ASP A 486 11.77 13.40 -16.78
N ALA A 487 10.45 13.53 -16.67
CA ALA A 487 9.80 14.70 -16.09
C ALA A 487 10.15 14.88 -14.60
N LEU A 488 10.17 13.79 -13.82
CA LEU A 488 10.57 13.78 -12.41
C LEU A 488 12.05 14.17 -12.25
N GLY A 489 12.94 13.63 -13.09
CA GLY A 489 14.35 14.01 -13.14
C GLY A 489 14.55 15.50 -13.40
N GLN A 490 13.82 16.05 -14.39
CA GLN A 490 13.81 17.49 -14.69
C GLN A 490 13.27 18.32 -13.53
N ALA A 491 12.16 17.91 -12.91
CA ALA A 491 11.57 18.59 -11.76
C ALA A 491 12.54 18.69 -10.58
N MET A 492 13.37 17.67 -10.39
CA MET A 492 14.42 17.63 -9.37
C MET A 492 15.69 18.41 -9.73
N GLY A 493 15.80 18.94 -10.95
CA GLY A 493 17.03 19.53 -11.47
C GLY A 493 18.18 18.53 -11.56
N LYS A 494 17.88 17.23 -11.68
CA LYS A 494 18.89 16.17 -11.80
C LYS A 494 19.28 16.00 -13.26
N ASN A 495 20.59 16.05 -13.52
CA ASN A 495 21.13 15.52 -14.76
C ASN A 495 21.09 14.00 -14.70
N LYS A 496 20.63 13.36 -15.78
CA LYS A 496 20.67 11.90 -15.91
C LYS A 496 22.12 11.43 -15.79
N THR A 497 22.40 10.64 -14.76
CA THR A 497 23.75 10.12 -14.53
C THR A 497 24.14 9.22 -15.70
N LEU A 498 25.40 9.29 -16.14
CA LEU A 498 25.92 8.37 -17.14
C LEU A 498 25.87 6.93 -16.59
N VAL A 499 25.21 6.06 -17.33
CA VAL A 499 25.11 4.63 -17.03
C VAL A 499 25.97 3.84 -18.01
N GLY A 500 26.58 2.76 -17.55
CA GLY A 500 27.42 1.91 -18.37
C GLY A 500 26.63 1.32 -19.56
N SER A 501 27.21 1.36 -20.75
CA SER A 501 26.63 0.82 -21.99
C SER A 501 26.74 -0.70 -22.10
N MET A 502 27.10 -1.40 -21.01
CA MET A 502 27.44 -2.83 -21.08
C MET A 502 26.18 -3.65 -21.34
N GLN A 503 26.14 -4.29 -22.51
CA GLN A 503 25.25 -5.42 -22.78
C GLN A 503 25.69 -6.54 -21.85
N LEU A 504 24.80 -6.97 -20.96
CA LEU A 504 25.11 -8.07 -20.05
C LEU A 504 25.44 -9.31 -20.88
N PRO A 505 26.47 -10.10 -20.51
CA PRO A 505 26.60 -11.44 -21.07
C PRO A 505 25.29 -12.17 -20.74
N SER A 506 24.65 -12.74 -21.76
CA SER A 506 23.56 -13.70 -21.56
C SER A 506 24.04 -14.71 -20.54
N VAL A 507 23.36 -14.82 -19.39
CA VAL A 507 23.67 -15.86 -18.41
C VAL A 507 23.53 -17.18 -19.16
N PRO A 508 24.61 -17.95 -19.39
CA PRO A 508 24.47 -19.26 -20.00
C PRO A 508 23.62 -20.08 -19.04
N ASP A 509 22.60 -20.76 -19.55
CA ASP A 509 22.00 -21.87 -18.82
C ASP A 509 23.15 -22.75 -18.34
N LEU A 510 23.35 -22.83 -17.02
CA LEU A 510 24.20 -23.84 -16.42
C LEU A 510 23.47 -25.18 -16.59
N VAL A 511 23.47 -25.68 -17.83
CA VAL A 511 23.26 -27.08 -18.12
C VAL A 511 24.46 -27.77 -17.51
N LEU A 512 24.27 -28.35 -16.33
CA LEU A 512 25.20 -29.34 -15.80
C LEU A 512 25.33 -30.42 -16.87
N ASP A 513 26.49 -30.52 -17.51
CA ASP A 513 26.81 -31.64 -18.39
C ASP A 513 26.80 -32.91 -17.51
N PRO A 514 25.95 -33.91 -17.79
CA PRO A 514 25.93 -35.17 -17.03
C PRO A 514 27.27 -35.91 -17.03
N ARG A 515 28.23 -35.50 -17.86
CA ARG A 515 29.59 -36.05 -17.93
C ARG A 515 30.53 -35.53 -16.84
N ASP A 516 30.19 -34.46 -16.13
CA ASP A 516 30.97 -33.94 -14.99
C ASP A 516 30.62 -34.61 -13.66
N LEU A 517 29.61 -35.51 -13.65
CA LEU A 517 29.38 -36.42 -12.54
C LEU A 517 30.37 -37.58 -12.63
N GLY A 518 31.50 -37.44 -11.94
CA GLY A 518 32.42 -38.56 -11.68
C GLY A 518 31.67 -39.76 -11.09
N PRO A 519 32.16 -41.00 -11.30
CA PRO A 519 31.45 -42.21 -10.92
C PRO A 519 31.16 -42.22 -9.43
N THR A 520 29.88 -42.37 -9.08
CA THR A 520 29.42 -42.55 -7.71
C THR A 520 29.95 -43.86 -7.15
N GLU A 521 30.88 -43.81 -6.19
CA GLU A 521 31.26 -44.99 -5.42
C GLU A 521 30.05 -45.48 -4.60
N GLY A 522 29.58 -46.69 -4.91
CA GLY A 522 28.53 -47.36 -4.15
C GLY A 522 28.99 -47.77 -2.75
N PRO A 523 28.05 -48.07 -1.83
CA PRO A 523 28.39 -48.38 -0.45
C PRO A 523 29.19 -49.69 -0.35
N LYS A 524 30.35 -49.66 0.33
CA LYS A 524 31.12 -50.86 0.66
C LYS A 524 30.37 -51.69 1.71
N PRO A 525 30.29 -53.03 1.54
CA PRO A 525 29.68 -53.91 2.54
C PRO A 525 30.52 -53.99 3.83
N PRO A 526 29.90 -54.30 4.97
CA PRO A 526 30.58 -54.31 6.27
C PRO A 526 31.56 -55.48 6.36
N ARG A 527 32.79 -55.20 6.81
CA ARG A 527 33.78 -56.22 7.14
C ARG A 527 33.46 -56.85 8.49
N THR A 528 33.30 -58.17 8.48
CA THR A 528 33.31 -59.03 9.65
C THR A 528 34.73 -59.24 10.14
N SER A 529 34.99 -58.94 11.42
CA SER A 529 35.92 -59.65 12.30
C SER A 529 35.50 -59.42 13.74
#